data_AF-A0A9Q3PYW2-F1
#
_entry.id   AF-A0A9Q3PYW2-F1
#
_cell.length_a   1.000
_cell.length_b   1.000
_cell.length_c   1.000
_cell.angle_alpha   90.00
_cell.angle_beta   90.00
_cell.angle_gamma   90.00
#
_symmetry.space_group_name_H-M   'P 1'
#
loop_
_entity.id
_entity.type
_entity.pdbx_description
1 polymer ?
#
loop_
_entity_poly.entity_id
_entity_poly.type
_entity_poly.pdbx_seq_one_letter_code
_entity_poly.pdbx_strand_id
1 'polypeptide(L)'
;MCKQISILSSKKDTYKEEFVANQLVEAQINPLLSTKMRHELIDVLYTYSNAFASDNEPLGAIKGHEVDITLNIDRPYRPVLRIPAYPSVPELEKPWKNISKN
;
A
#
# COMPACT_ATOMS: atom_id res chain seq x y z
N MET A 1 0.91 50.40 6.33
CA MET A 1 2.22 49.77 6.05
C MET A 1 2.60 48.88 7.24
N CYS A 2 2.40 47.58 7.13
CA CYS A 2 2.96 46.59 8.07
C CYS A 2 3.60 45.46 7.25
N LYS A 3 4.80 45.07 7.67
CA LYS A 3 5.83 44.36 6.91
C LYS A 3 5.50 42.88 6.72
N GLN A 4 6.07 42.34 5.65
CA GLN A 4 5.99 40.96 5.19
C GLN A 4 6.30 39.94 6.29
N ILE A 5 5.48 38.89 6.37
CA ILE A 5 5.80 37.62 7.02
C ILE A 5 6.18 36.67 5.87
N SER A 6 7.46 36.57 5.54
CA SER A 6 7.95 35.77 4.39
C SER A 6 9.10 34.81 4.76
N ILE A 7 9.16 34.31 6.01
CA ILE A 7 10.30 33.49 6.47
C ILE A 7 9.84 32.21 7.21
N LEU A 8 8.78 31.53 6.73
CA LEU A 8 8.36 30.24 7.29
C LEU A 8 8.18 29.12 6.25
N SER A 9 8.85 29.20 5.08
CA SER A 9 8.71 28.20 4.02
C SER A 9 9.84 27.15 3.98
N SER A 10 10.98 27.36 4.63
CA SER A 10 12.22 26.67 4.23
C SER A 10 12.52 25.33 4.91
N LYS A 11 11.73 24.86 5.90
CA LYS A 11 12.04 23.63 6.67
C LYS A 11 11.13 22.43 6.38
N LYS A 12 10.08 22.61 5.57
CA LYS A 12 9.09 21.55 5.31
C LYS A 12 9.44 20.66 4.11
N ASP A 13 10.37 21.08 3.27
CA ASP A 13 10.61 20.42 1.98
C ASP A 13 11.51 19.18 2.08
N THR A 14 12.38 19.07 3.09
CA THR A 14 13.32 17.94 3.22
C THR A 14 12.60 16.58 3.31
N TYR A 15 11.55 16.47 4.14
CA TYR A 15 10.77 15.23 4.27
C TYR A 15 9.95 14.89 3.02
N LYS A 16 9.55 15.92 2.27
CA LYS A 16 8.79 15.74 1.03
C LYS A 16 9.70 15.26 -0.10
N GLU A 17 10.94 15.75 -0.16
CA GLU A 17 11.96 15.27 -1.08
C GLU A 17 12.32 13.80 -0.80
N GLU A 18 12.50 13.44 0.47
CA GLU A 18 12.70 12.04 0.89
C GLU A 18 11.49 11.15 0.51
N PHE A 19 10.27 11.65 0.68
CA PHE A 19 9.06 10.94 0.26
C PHE A 19 9.05 10.68 -1.25
N VAL A 20 9.37 11.69 -2.06
CA VAL A 20 9.45 11.54 -3.52
C VAL A 20 10.55 10.55 -3.90
N ALA A 21 11.71 10.63 -3.25
CA ALA A 21 12.89 9.80 -3.53
C ALA A 21 12.79 8.35 -3.05
N ASN A 22 11.88 8.04 -2.13
CA ASN A 22 11.71 6.67 -1.62
C ASN A 22 10.39 6.04 -2.08
N GLN A 23 9.27 6.77 -1.98
CA GLN A 23 7.93 6.21 -2.20
C GLN A 23 7.44 6.40 -3.65
N LEU A 24 7.93 7.43 -4.37
CA LEU A 24 7.47 7.74 -5.73
C LEU A 24 8.47 7.35 -6.82
N VAL A 25 9.53 6.62 -6.50
CA VAL A 25 10.57 6.19 -7.48
C VAL A 25 9.97 5.32 -8.57
N GLU A 26 9.12 4.37 -8.17
CA GLU A 26 8.48 3.42 -9.09
C GLU A 26 7.14 3.95 -9.64
N ALA A 27 6.69 5.10 -9.15
CA ALA A 27 5.38 5.66 -9.51
C ALA A 27 5.37 6.15 -10.96
N GLN A 28 4.54 5.50 -11.79
CA GLN A 28 4.32 5.89 -13.18
C GLN A 28 3.34 7.07 -13.26
N ILE A 29 3.84 8.29 -13.05
CA ILE A 29 3.06 9.52 -13.24
C ILE A 29 3.03 9.87 -14.73
N ASN A 30 1.84 10.22 -15.25
CA ASN A 30 1.64 10.58 -16.64
C ASN A 30 2.64 11.68 -17.11
N PRO A 31 3.44 11.44 -18.17
CA PRO A 31 4.43 12.41 -18.66
C PRO A 31 3.80 13.64 -19.33
N LEU A 32 2.52 13.59 -19.72
CA LEU A 32 1.81 14.72 -20.32
C LEU A 32 1.38 15.78 -19.30
N LEU A 33 1.56 15.51 -18.01
CA LEU A 33 1.14 16.40 -16.95
C LEU A 33 2.05 17.64 -16.89
N SER A 34 1.46 18.83 -16.77
CA SER A 34 2.24 20.05 -16.60
C SER A 34 3.05 20.01 -15.30
N THR A 35 4.17 20.73 -15.26
CA THR A 35 5.03 20.80 -14.07
C THR A 35 4.26 21.28 -12.85
N LYS A 36 3.36 22.25 -12.99
CA LYS A 36 2.51 22.76 -11.90
C LYS A 36 1.59 21.68 -11.35
N MET A 37 0.85 21.00 -12.23
CA MET A 37 -0.06 19.92 -11.83
C MET A 37 0.68 18.74 -11.18
N ARG A 38 1.91 18.47 -11.64
CA ARG A 38 2.75 17.44 -11.01
C ARG A 38 3.13 17.80 -9.58
N HIS A 39 3.46 19.07 -9.33
CA HIS A 39 3.75 19.53 -7.98
C HIS A 39 2.50 19.46 -7.09
N GLU A 40 1.34 19.91 -7.58
CA GLU A 40 0.07 19.81 -6.87
C GLU A 40 -0.30 18.36 -6.55
N LEU A 41 -0.08 17.43 -7.49
CA LEU A 41 -0.31 16.01 -7.26
C LEU A 41 0.59 15.48 -6.12
N ILE A 42 1.89 15.79 -6.16
CA ILE A 42 2.83 15.39 -5.12
C ILE A 42 2.45 16.00 -3.77
N ASP A 43 1.97 17.25 -3.74
CA ASP A 43 1.46 17.90 -2.53
C ASP A 43 0.29 17.13 -1.91
N VAL A 44 -0.67 16.73 -2.73
CA VAL A 44 -1.83 15.94 -2.27
C VAL A 44 -1.38 14.57 -1.76
N LEU A 45 -0.53 13.87 -2.51
CA LEU A 45 -0.03 12.55 -2.12
C LEU A 45 0.76 12.59 -0.81
N TYR A 46 1.59 13.61 -0.63
CA TYR A 46 2.34 13.80 0.62
C TYR A 46 1.41 14.16 1.79
N THR A 47 0.43 15.04 1.56
CA THR A 47 -0.52 15.47 2.60
C THR A 47 -1.36 14.32 3.13
N TYR A 48 -1.73 13.38 2.24
CA TYR A 48 -2.56 12.21 2.59
C TYR A 48 -1.77 10.91 2.56
N SER A 49 -0.46 10.94 2.80
CA SER A 49 0.42 9.75 2.72
C SER A 49 -0.08 8.59 3.60
N ASN A 50 -0.58 8.89 4.79
CA ASN A 50 -1.12 7.91 5.74
C ASN A 50 -2.44 7.24 5.29
N ALA A 51 -3.09 7.75 4.24
CA ALA A 51 -4.28 7.12 3.67
C ALA A 51 -3.94 5.98 2.70
N PHE A 52 -2.66 5.86 2.31
CA PHE A 52 -2.17 4.83 1.41
C PHE A 52 -1.40 3.76 2.19
N ALA A 53 -1.38 2.54 1.68
CA ALA A 53 -0.51 1.50 2.21
C ALA A 53 0.95 1.82 1.89
N SER A 54 1.83 1.61 2.87
CA SER A 54 3.28 1.64 2.69
C SER A 54 3.87 0.29 3.11
N ASP A 55 5.13 0.03 2.78
CA ASP A 55 5.82 -1.21 3.12
C ASP A 55 5.82 -1.48 4.64
N ASN A 56 5.89 -0.42 5.43
CA ASN A 56 5.84 -0.51 6.90
C ASN A 56 4.41 -0.56 7.45
N GLU A 57 3.44 -0.03 6.71
CA GLU A 57 2.04 0.12 7.14
C GLU A 57 1.11 -0.43 6.05
N PRO A 58 0.92 -1.77 6.00
CA PRO A 58 0.09 -2.40 4.98
C PRO A 58 -1.40 -2.07 5.21
N LEU A 59 -2.15 -2.05 4.11
CA LEU A 59 -3.60 -1.84 4.16
C LEU A 59 -4.26 -2.93 5.02
N GLY A 60 -5.07 -2.53 6.01
CA GLY A 60 -5.89 -3.46 6.79
C GLY A 60 -5.43 -3.76 8.22
N ALA A 61 -4.36 -3.11 8.71
CA ALA A 61 -4.01 -3.11 10.14
C ALA A 61 -4.96 -2.21 10.96
N ILE A 62 -6.28 -2.48 10.88
CA ILE A 62 -7.30 -1.72 11.58
C ILE A 62 -7.24 -2.13 13.06
N LYS A 63 -6.82 -1.20 13.92
CA LYS A 63 -6.83 -1.39 15.37
C LYS A 63 -8.23 -1.80 15.83
N GLY A 64 -8.34 -2.92 16.54
CA GLY A 64 -9.61 -3.45 17.03
C GLY A 64 -10.40 -4.33 16.05
N HIS A 65 -9.86 -4.59 14.85
CA HIS A 65 -10.38 -5.64 13.96
C HIS A 65 -9.53 -6.92 14.01
N GLU A 66 -8.89 -7.17 15.15
CA GLU A 66 -8.16 -8.39 15.41
C GLU A 66 -9.15 -9.56 15.47
N VAL A 67 -8.89 -10.62 14.71
CA VAL A 67 -9.74 -11.82 14.71
C VAL A 67 -9.14 -12.82 15.68
N ASP A 68 -9.82 -13.04 16.81
CA ASP A 68 -9.51 -14.16 17.70
C ASP A 68 -10.12 -15.44 17.13
N ILE A 69 -9.27 -16.31 16.59
CA ILE A 69 -9.68 -17.59 16.01
C ILE A 69 -9.44 -18.67 17.07
N THR A 70 -10.47 -18.96 17.86
CA THR A 70 -10.45 -20.07 18.80
C THR A 70 -10.85 -21.37 18.09
N LEU A 71 -10.07 -22.44 18.29
CA LEU A 71 -10.42 -23.77 17.80
C LEU A 71 -11.46 -24.40 18.74
N ASN A 72 -12.60 -24.82 18.21
CA ASN A 72 -13.60 -25.62 18.95
C ASN A 72 -13.13 -27.07 19.10
N ILE A 73 -11.99 -27.29 19.76
CA ILE A 73 -11.50 -28.63 20.12
C ILE A 73 -11.16 -28.67 21.60
N ASP A 74 -11.62 -29.71 22.28
CA ASP A 74 -11.25 -30.00 23.67
C ASP A 74 -10.33 -31.22 23.73
N ARG A 75 -9.50 -31.28 24.78
CA ARG A 75 -8.70 -32.48 25.08
C ARG A 75 -9.62 -33.70 25.20
N PRO A 76 -9.20 -34.90 24.75
CA PRO A 76 -7.83 -35.31 24.42
C PRO A 76 -7.48 -35.23 22.91
N TYR A 77 -8.37 -34.72 22.07
CA TYR A 77 -8.18 -34.80 20.62
C TYR A 77 -7.21 -33.72 20.13
N ARG A 78 -6.19 -34.14 19.38
CA ARG A 78 -5.22 -33.19 18.80
C ARG A 78 -5.88 -32.38 17.68
N PRO A 79 -5.56 -31.08 17.55
CA PRO A 79 -5.98 -30.30 16.39
C PRO A 79 -5.64 -31.05 15.11
N VAL A 80 -6.62 -31.14 14.20
CA VAL A 80 -6.45 -31.84 12.92
C VAL A 80 -5.30 -31.19 12.17
N LEU A 81 -4.22 -31.94 11.98
CA LEU A 81 -3.10 -31.52 11.15
C LEU A 81 -3.62 -31.33 9.72
N ARG A 82 -3.23 -30.23 9.07
CA ARG A 82 -3.54 -30.05 7.65
C ARG A 82 -2.96 -31.24 6.89
N ILE A 83 -3.83 -31.99 6.22
CA ILE A 83 -3.42 -32.90 5.15
C ILE A 83 -2.63 -32.04 4.15
N PRO A 84 -1.50 -32.50 3.58
CA PRO A 84 -0.83 -31.77 2.51
C PRO A 84 -1.89 -31.36 1.48
N ALA A 85 -1.81 -30.12 1.00
CA ALA A 85 -2.69 -29.68 -0.07
C ALA A 85 -2.70 -30.78 -1.14
N TYR A 86 -3.89 -31.23 -1.53
CA TYR A 86 -4.01 -32.25 -2.56
C TYR A 86 -3.13 -31.80 -3.74
N PRO A 87 -2.26 -32.67 -4.29
CA PRO A 87 -1.29 -32.25 -5.30
C PRO A 87 -2.01 -31.46 -6.37
N SER A 88 -1.55 -30.21 -6.59
CA SER A 88 -2.14 -29.32 -7.58
C SER A 88 -2.22 -30.07 -8.91
N VAL A 89 -3.40 -30.16 -9.48
CA VAL A 89 -3.54 -30.66 -10.85
C VAL A 89 -2.85 -29.62 -11.74
N PRO A 90 -1.89 -29.99 -12.62
CA PRO A 90 -1.09 -29.02 -13.39
C PRO A 90 -1.91 -28.03 -14.23
N GLU A 91 -3.17 -28.38 -14.50
CA GLU A 91 -4.12 -27.56 -15.25
C GLU A 91 -4.70 -26.39 -14.45
N LEU A 92 -4.76 -26.49 -13.12
CA LEU A 92 -5.27 -25.45 -12.21
C LEU A 92 -4.23 -24.39 -11.86
N GLU A 93 -2.94 -24.67 -12.08
CA GLU A 93 -1.83 -23.71 -11.83
C GLU A 93 -1.62 -22.71 -12.96
N LYS A 94 -2.41 -22.76 -14.03
CA LYS A 94 -2.32 -21.78 -15.12
C LYS A 94 -3.00 -20.47 -14.69
N PRO A 95 -2.27 -19.36 -14.47
CA PRO A 95 -2.90 -18.07 -14.19
C PRO A 95 -3.61 -17.59 -15.45
N TRP A 96 -4.95 -17.62 -15.47
CA TRP A 96 -5.85 -17.03 -16.48
C TRP A 96 -5.20 -16.64 -17.82
N LYS A 97 -4.55 -17.59 -18.48
CA LYS A 97 -4.11 -17.43 -19.86
C LYS A 97 -5.13 -18.21 -20.67
N ASN A 98 -5.79 -17.49 -21.57
CA ASN A 98 -6.80 -17.94 -22.53
C ASN A 98 -8.27 -17.68 -22.11
N ILE A 99 -8.60 -16.44 -21.76
CA ILE A 99 -9.92 -15.87 -22.09
C ILE A 99 -9.72 -14.85 -23.21
N SER A 100 -9.40 -15.35 -24.39
CA SER A 100 -9.80 -14.78 -25.69
C SER A 100 -9.15 -15.62 -26.79
N LYS A 101 -9.99 -16.41 -27.46
CA LYS A 101 -9.91 -16.75 -28.90
C LYS A 101 -11.07 -17.69 -29.22
N ASN A 102 -12.27 -17.12 -29.24
CA ASN A 102 -13.22 -17.13 -30.35
C ASN A 102 -14.52 -16.46 -29.91
#